data_AF-A0A815MTQ9-F1
#
_entry.id   AF-A0A815MTQ9-F1
#
_cell.length_a   1.000
_cell.length_b   1.000
_cell.length_c   1.000
_cell.angle_alpha   90.00
_cell.angle_beta   90.00
_cell.angle_gamma   90.00
#
_symmetry.space_group_name_H-M   'P 1'
#
loop_
_entity.id
_entity.type
_entity.pdbx_description
1 polymer ?
#
loop_
_entity_poly.entity_id
_entity_poly.type
_entity_poly.pdbx_seq_one_letter_code
_entity_poly.pdbx_strand_id
1 'polypeptide(L)'
;MSRRQLIFLYLFILFTDVFAQKFHPKLENNDREQPQSTDRIQPSIYSERKLPANNRGNNDNQQQSVVDQSRPRSSIESYRRSSSSSTALASSNECKFDMQKYCNKGSQQLLSNLKVLQCVDDLDHAVNLISKECQHLIYKFKYNMTLDPHFDDTAERQCSKDLKVFDECKEYIGKRGSGRLVTCLYDLLPNITESSCRYFIKQMQAVVFNDWRLMEYFAYACMNDMKNLECGRLDDENEAIPHKPGAVVSCLSQKYTKLSSQCRREIFRLAEMQSDDYHLDRALYYACRDDRERLCEQVSSGNGRIYRCLYDQKFNSMMSPACRKEVHRRQSLVVADVKLDVPLTREHGWVECL
;
A
#
# COMPACT_ATOMS: atom_id res chain seq x y z
N MET A 1 -15.77 28.52 -56.46
CA MET A 1 -15.62 28.73 -55.00
C MET A 1 -16.30 30.03 -54.62
N SER A 2 -17.23 29.99 -53.67
CA SER A 2 -18.03 31.16 -53.27
C SER A 2 -17.18 32.15 -52.47
N ARG A 3 -17.46 33.46 -52.56
CA ARG A 3 -16.82 34.52 -51.75
C ARG A 3 -16.80 34.22 -50.24
N ARG A 4 -17.74 33.40 -49.75
CA ARG A 4 -17.76 32.92 -48.35
C ARG A 4 -16.64 31.92 -48.04
N GLN A 5 -16.22 31.09 -48.99
CA GLN A 5 -15.13 30.12 -48.80
C GLN A 5 -13.74 30.78 -48.76
N LEU A 6 -13.53 31.90 -49.47
CA LEU A 6 -12.27 32.65 -49.40
C LEU A 6 -12.07 33.32 -48.03
N ILE A 7 -13.15 33.81 -47.41
CA ILE A 7 -13.10 34.46 -46.09
C ILE A 7 -12.76 33.43 -44.99
N PHE A 8 -13.31 32.22 -45.09
CA PHE A 8 -12.96 31.12 -44.17
C PHE A 8 -11.50 30.68 -44.31
N LEU A 9 -10.96 30.59 -45.52
CA LEU A 9 -9.54 30.30 -45.73
C LEU A 9 -8.63 31.42 -45.21
N TYR A 10 -9.00 32.69 -45.41
CA TYR A 10 -8.23 33.83 -44.90
C TYR A 10 -8.22 33.89 -43.36
N LEU A 11 -9.37 33.62 -42.72
CA LEU A 11 -9.45 33.56 -41.25
C LEU A 11 -8.71 32.34 -40.68
N PHE A 12 -8.71 31.21 -41.38
CA PHE A 12 -7.98 30.01 -40.96
C PHE A 12 -6.46 30.21 -41.04
N ILE A 13 -5.96 30.86 -42.10
CA ILE A 13 -4.53 31.20 -42.27
C ILE A 13 -4.07 32.20 -41.19
N LEU A 14 -4.86 33.24 -40.91
CA LEU A 14 -4.53 34.21 -39.86
C LEU A 14 -4.57 33.60 -38.44
N PHE A 15 -5.43 32.60 -38.19
CA PHE A 15 -5.46 31.91 -36.89
C PHE A 15 -4.30 30.93 -36.71
N THR A 16 -3.77 30.32 -37.77
CA THR A 16 -2.60 29.43 -37.69
C THR A 16 -1.29 30.21 -37.49
N ASP A 17 -1.18 31.42 -38.04
CA ASP A 17 0.02 32.26 -37.89
C ASP A 17 0.16 32.87 -36.48
N VAL A 18 -0.95 33.17 -35.79
CA VAL A 18 -0.94 33.69 -34.41
C VAL A 18 -0.56 32.62 -33.38
N PHE A 19 -0.84 31.34 -33.66
CA PHE A 19 -0.47 30.23 -32.76
C PHE A 19 0.99 29.79 -32.93
N ALA A 20 1.61 30.01 -34.10
CA ALA A 20 2.99 29.62 -34.38
C ALA A 20 4.06 30.51 -33.70
N GLN A 21 3.69 31.69 -33.18
CA GLN A 21 4.65 32.63 -32.58
C GLN A 21 4.79 32.56 -31.04
N LYS A 22 4.07 31.66 -30.35
CA LYS A 22 4.09 31.61 -28.86
C LYS A 22 4.78 30.36 -28.25
N PHE A 23 5.32 29.46 -29.08
CA PHE A 23 6.06 28.28 -28.62
C PHE A 23 7.38 28.09 -29.39
N HIS A 24 8.41 28.85 -28.99
CA HIS A 24 9.80 28.50 -29.23
C HIS A 24 10.62 28.81 -27.97
N PRO A 25 11.11 27.81 -27.22
CA PRO A 25 12.19 28.02 -26.27
C PRO A 25 13.52 28.17 -27.02
N LYS A 26 14.30 29.17 -26.62
CA LYS A 26 15.67 29.44 -27.12
C LYS A 26 16.56 28.21 -26.92
N LEU A 27 17.16 27.74 -28.01
CA LEU A 27 18.34 26.88 -28.02
C LEU A 27 19.57 27.79 -28.11
N GLU A 28 20.44 27.74 -27.11
CA GLU A 28 21.79 28.29 -27.16
C GLU A 28 22.76 27.13 -26.95
N ASN A 29 23.57 26.86 -27.97
CA ASN A 29 24.58 25.81 -28.04
C ASN A 29 25.93 26.39 -27.60
N ASN A 30 26.67 25.62 -26.79
CA ASN A 30 28.13 25.46 -26.73
C ASN A 30 28.41 24.43 -25.60
N ASP A 31 29.21 23.39 -25.69
CA ASP A 31 30.24 22.99 -26.65
C ASP A 31 30.28 21.46 -26.76
N ARG A 32 30.86 21.00 -27.88
CA ARG A 32 31.01 19.61 -28.30
C ARG A 32 32.00 18.83 -27.43
N GLU A 33 31.56 17.70 -26.89
CA GLU A 33 32.33 16.45 -26.91
C GLU A 33 31.38 15.30 -27.28
N GLN A 34 31.82 14.45 -28.20
CA GLN A 34 31.07 13.37 -28.87
C GLN A 34 31.93 12.08 -28.72
N PRO A 35 31.40 10.87 -28.99
CA PRO A 35 30.40 10.13 -28.23
C PRO A 35 30.99 8.79 -27.70
N GLN A 36 30.56 8.31 -26.53
CA GLN A 36 30.78 6.91 -26.15
C GLN A 36 29.47 6.21 -25.82
N SER A 37 29.21 5.17 -26.61
CA SER A 37 28.40 3.97 -26.36
C SER A 37 27.00 4.12 -25.75
N THR A 38 26.03 3.78 -26.59
CA THR A 38 24.65 3.44 -26.26
C THR A 38 24.56 2.34 -25.19
N ASP A 39 24.13 2.69 -23.97
CA ASP A 39 23.61 1.69 -23.02
C ASP A 39 22.10 1.57 -23.18
N ARG A 40 21.74 0.48 -23.85
CA ARG A 40 20.42 -0.08 -23.97
C ARG A 40 19.96 -0.47 -22.56
N ILE A 41 18.89 0.16 -22.05
CA ILE A 41 18.26 -0.23 -20.78
C ILE A 41 17.81 -1.69 -20.91
N GLN A 42 18.52 -2.59 -20.23
CA GLN A 42 18.16 -4.00 -20.15
C GLN A 42 16.92 -4.19 -19.27
N PRO A 43 16.03 -5.13 -19.62
CA PRO A 43 14.93 -5.52 -18.77
C PRO A 43 15.45 -6.25 -17.52
N SER A 44 14.98 -5.84 -16.35
CA SER A 44 15.40 -6.39 -15.06
C SER A 44 14.92 -7.84 -14.92
N ILE A 45 15.88 -8.76 -14.92
CA ILE A 45 15.73 -10.17 -14.62
C ILE A 45 15.34 -10.33 -13.14
N TYR A 46 14.23 -11.03 -12.89
CA TYR A 46 13.95 -11.67 -11.60
C TYR A 46 15.01 -12.76 -11.36
N SER A 47 15.89 -12.60 -10.36
CA SER A 47 16.53 -13.69 -9.59
C SER A 47 17.51 -13.14 -8.55
N GLU A 48 17.64 -13.89 -7.45
CA GLU A 48 18.59 -13.78 -6.33
C GLU A 48 18.17 -12.98 -5.08
N ARG A 49 17.38 -13.63 -4.22
CA ARG A 49 17.42 -13.40 -2.76
C ARG A 49 18.31 -14.45 -2.10
N LYS A 50 19.55 -14.07 -1.72
CA LYS A 50 20.36 -14.75 -0.70
C LYS A 50 20.79 -13.72 0.36
N LEU A 51 20.44 -13.98 1.62
CA LEU A 51 21.10 -13.39 2.80
C LEU A 51 22.23 -14.35 3.26
N PRO A 52 23.28 -13.87 3.93
CA PRO A 52 24.53 -14.62 4.12
C PRO A 52 24.34 -15.87 4.98
N ALA A 53 24.91 -16.98 4.49
CA ALA A 53 24.99 -18.25 5.21
C ALA A 53 26.02 -18.18 6.33
N ASN A 54 25.63 -18.67 7.51
CA ASN A 54 26.51 -18.86 8.65
C ASN A 54 27.35 -20.13 8.40
N ASN A 55 28.66 -19.97 8.16
CA ASN A 55 29.57 -21.11 7.97
C ASN A 55 29.73 -21.89 9.28
N ARG A 56 29.25 -23.13 9.31
CA ARG A 56 29.68 -24.15 10.29
C ARG A 56 30.55 -25.18 9.58
N GLY A 57 31.86 -25.08 9.79
CA GLY A 57 32.81 -26.18 9.61
C GLY A 57 33.24 -26.67 10.99
N ASN A 58 33.15 -27.99 11.21
CA ASN A 58 33.54 -28.69 12.43
C ASN A 58 35.05 -28.59 12.71
N ASN A 59 35.42 -28.49 14.00
CA ASN A 59 36.40 -29.38 14.64
C ASN A 59 36.38 -29.21 16.17
N ASP A 60 36.15 -30.35 16.83
CA ASP A 60 36.68 -30.88 18.09
C ASP A 60 36.88 -30.02 19.35
N ASN A 61 36.14 -30.44 20.39
CA ASN A 61 36.50 -30.60 21.79
C ASN A 61 37.70 -29.80 22.34
N GLN A 62 37.41 -28.83 23.21
CA GLN A 62 37.93 -28.85 24.59
C GLN A 62 37.16 -27.88 25.50
N GLN A 63 36.78 -28.41 26.66
CA GLN A 63 36.22 -27.70 27.81
C GLN A 63 37.15 -26.59 28.31
N GLN A 64 36.62 -25.38 28.53
CA GLN A 64 36.72 -24.71 29.83
C GLN A 64 35.90 -23.42 29.93
N SER A 65 35.26 -23.28 31.09
CA SER A 65 34.39 -22.23 31.61
C SER A 65 35.11 -20.91 31.90
N VAL A 66 34.59 -19.75 31.45
CA VAL A 66 34.66 -18.46 32.17
C VAL A 66 33.55 -17.49 31.69
N VAL A 67 32.65 -17.15 32.62
CA VAL A 67 31.85 -15.91 32.83
C VAL A 67 31.26 -15.14 31.62
N ASP A 68 29.92 -15.12 31.58
CA ASP A 68 29.02 -14.36 30.71
C ASP A 68 28.75 -12.94 31.26
N GLN A 69 28.93 -11.90 30.43
CA GLN A 69 28.36 -10.56 30.64
C GLN A 69 27.93 -9.89 29.31
N SER A 70 26.60 -9.83 29.14
CA SER A 70 25.79 -8.68 28.65
C SER A 70 25.59 -8.43 27.14
N ARG A 71 24.53 -9.05 26.58
CA ARG A 71 23.59 -8.39 25.66
C ARG A 71 22.32 -8.05 26.45
N PRO A 72 21.69 -6.87 26.31
CA PRO A 72 20.43 -6.60 26.99
C PRO A 72 19.31 -7.41 26.33
N ARG A 73 18.89 -8.47 27.03
CA ARG A 73 17.71 -9.29 26.74
C ARG A 73 16.61 -8.87 27.72
N SER A 74 15.80 -7.89 27.33
CA SER A 74 14.51 -7.58 27.95
C SER A 74 13.65 -6.92 26.87
N SER A 75 12.61 -7.53 26.32
CA SER A 75 11.35 -7.83 27.04
C SER A 75 10.35 -8.60 26.16
N ILE A 76 10.81 -9.46 25.23
CA ILE A 76 9.93 -10.12 24.24
C ILE A 76 9.57 -11.58 24.62
N GLU A 77 10.24 -12.18 25.60
CA GLU A 77 10.13 -13.64 25.84
C GLU A 77 9.10 -14.07 26.90
N SER A 78 8.33 -13.15 27.46
CA SER A 78 7.28 -13.44 28.46
C SER A 78 5.85 -13.49 27.91
N TYR A 79 5.62 -13.30 26.60
CA TYR A 79 4.28 -13.37 25.98
C TYR A 79 3.98 -14.68 25.23
N ARG A 80 4.73 -15.76 25.47
CA ARG A 80 4.41 -17.10 24.93
C ARG A 80 3.59 -17.92 25.92
N ARG A 81 2.34 -17.51 26.11
CA ARG A 81 1.17 -18.33 26.49
C ARG A 81 -0.01 -17.39 26.72
N SER A 82 -0.57 -16.90 25.62
CA SER A 82 -1.98 -16.61 25.58
C SER A 82 -2.47 -17.34 24.36
N SER A 83 -3.41 -18.28 24.53
CA SER A 83 -4.38 -18.54 23.49
C SER A 83 -4.83 -17.19 22.91
N SER A 84 -5.13 -17.11 21.63
CA SER A 84 -5.87 -15.97 21.08
C SER A 84 -7.16 -15.84 21.91
N SER A 85 -7.11 -15.07 22.99
CA SER A 85 -8.29 -14.70 23.75
C SER A 85 -9.16 -14.03 22.71
N SER A 86 -10.30 -14.66 22.42
CA SER A 86 -11.30 -14.25 21.44
C SER A 86 -11.88 -12.91 21.89
N THR A 87 -11.05 -11.87 21.85
CA THR A 87 -11.33 -10.56 22.40
C THR A 87 -12.41 -9.98 21.51
N ALA A 88 -13.64 -9.95 22.02
CA ALA A 88 -14.77 -9.37 21.32
C ALA A 88 -14.62 -7.83 21.39
N LEU A 89 -14.10 -7.24 20.31
CA LEU A 89 -13.79 -5.80 20.22
C LEU A 89 -15.03 -4.95 20.52
N ALA A 90 -16.20 -5.37 20.02
CA ALA A 90 -17.45 -4.65 20.22
C ALA A 90 -17.91 -4.56 21.69
N SER A 91 -17.45 -5.47 22.55
CA SER A 91 -17.86 -5.56 23.96
C SER A 91 -16.71 -5.33 24.94
N SER A 92 -15.49 -5.07 24.47
CA SER A 92 -14.33 -4.82 25.34
C SER A 92 -14.50 -3.51 26.10
N ASN A 93 -13.89 -3.38 27.28
CA ASN A 93 -14.02 -2.18 28.10
C ASN A 93 -13.49 -0.92 27.40
N GLU A 94 -12.47 -1.10 26.56
CA GLU A 94 -11.82 -0.06 25.78
C GLU A 94 -12.72 0.44 24.65
N CYS A 95 -13.37 -0.48 23.91
CA CYS A 95 -14.07 -0.14 22.67
C CYS A 95 -15.60 -0.09 22.77
N LYS A 96 -16.23 -0.65 23.81
CA LYS A 96 -17.70 -0.79 23.90
C LYS A 96 -18.47 0.51 23.69
N PHE A 97 -18.07 1.59 24.36
CA PHE A 97 -18.75 2.88 24.25
C PHE A 97 -18.57 3.51 22.87
N ASP A 98 -17.36 3.44 22.33
CA ASP A 98 -17.02 3.92 21.00
C ASP A 98 -17.81 3.17 19.91
N MET A 99 -17.89 1.84 20.03
CA MET A 99 -18.61 1.00 19.07
C MET A 99 -20.11 1.25 19.09
N GLN A 100 -20.70 1.43 20.28
CA GLN A 100 -22.11 1.80 20.39
C GLN A 100 -22.40 3.17 19.78
N LYS A 101 -21.52 4.15 19.99
CA LYS A 101 -21.72 5.52 19.54
C LYS A 101 -21.54 5.70 18.03
N TYR A 102 -20.53 5.06 17.45
CA TYR A 102 -20.13 5.33 16.06
C TYR A 102 -20.41 4.19 15.09
N CYS A 103 -20.33 2.93 15.52
CA CYS A 103 -20.44 1.77 14.64
C CYS A 103 -21.77 1.02 14.73
N ASN A 104 -22.51 1.20 15.82
CA ASN A 104 -23.75 0.47 16.09
C ASN A 104 -24.95 1.39 16.29
N LYS A 105 -25.08 2.43 15.46
CA LYS A 105 -26.20 3.38 15.52
C LYS A 105 -27.51 2.66 15.13
N GLY A 106 -28.26 2.20 16.12
CA GLY A 106 -29.62 1.71 15.95
C GLY A 106 -29.79 0.19 15.77
N SER A 107 -28.75 -0.63 15.99
CA SER A 107 -28.88 -2.09 15.99
C SER A 107 -28.59 -2.68 17.37
N GLN A 108 -29.41 -3.65 17.79
CA GLN A 108 -29.20 -4.41 19.02
C GLN A 108 -28.19 -5.55 18.85
N GLN A 109 -27.75 -5.85 17.63
CA GLN A 109 -26.85 -6.95 17.35
C GLN A 109 -25.39 -6.57 17.66
N LEU A 110 -24.70 -7.43 18.40
CA LEU A 110 -23.26 -7.29 18.64
C LEU A 110 -22.49 -7.41 17.31
N LEU A 111 -21.64 -6.44 17.02
CA LEU A 111 -20.78 -6.48 15.83
C LEU A 111 -19.71 -7.57 15.97
N SER A 112 -19.49 -8.33 14.90
CA SER A 112 -18.32 -9.21 14.82
C SER A 112 -17.04 -8.37 14.76
N ASN A 113 -15.90 -8.95 15.16
CA ASN A 113 -14.62 -8.26 15.11
C ASN A 113 -14.31 -7.73 13.70
N LEU A 114 -14.59 -8.49 12.65
CA LEU A 114 -14.41 -8.02 11.27
C LEU A 114 -15.27 -6.79 10.95
N LYS A 115 -16.54 -6.76 11.37
CA LYS A 115 -17.42 -5.59 11.18
C LYS A 115 -16.95 -4.37 11.98
N VAL A 116 -16.39 -4.59 13.17
CA VAL A 116 -15.76 -3.52 13.97
C VAL A 116 -14.57 -2.92 13.22
N LEU A 117 -13.67 -3.76 12.71
CA LEU A 117 -12.49 -3.31 11.99
C LEU A 117 -12.86 -2.53 10.73
N GLN A 118 -13.83 -3.02 9.95
CA GLN A 118 -14.36 -2.33 8.77
C GLN A 118 -14.97 -0.98 9.14
N CYS A 119 -15.84 -0.93 10.16
CA CYS A 119 -16.44 0.33 10.59
C CYS A 119 -15.39 1.35 11.01
N VAL A 120 -14.44 0.96 11.88
CA VAL A 120 -13.42 1.90 12.41
C VAL A 120 -12.57 2.45 11.27
N ASP A 121 -12.26 1.62 10.30
CA ASP A 121 -11.57 2.01 9.08
C ASP A 121 -12.40 2.98 8.20
N ASP A 122 -13.73 3.07 8.34
CA ASP A 122 -14.60 3.98 7.58
C ASP A 122 -14.97 5.27 8.33
N LEU A 123 -14.61 5.41 9.62
CA LEU A 123 -15.00 6.58 10.44
C LEU A 123 -14.30 7.91 10.10
N ASP A 124 -13.30 7.90 9.22
CA ASP A 124 -12.79 9.04 8.42
C ASP A 124 -12.24 10.31 9.08
N HIS A 125 -12.82 10.84 10.14
CA HIS A 125 -12.47 12.15 10.71
C HIS A 125 -12.05 12.06 12.18
N ALA A 126 -11.73 10.85 12.61
CA ALA A 126 -12.23 10.33 13.86
C ALA A 126 -11.30 9.32 14.52
N VAL A 127 -10.04 9.29 14.12
CA VAL A 127 -9.02 8.73 15.02
C VAL A 127 -9.05 9.48 16.36
N ASN A 128 -9.68 10.67 16.45
CA ASN A 128 -10.01 11.34 17.71
C ASN A 128 -11.44 11.10 18.25
N LEU A 129 -12.34 10.42 17.52
CA LEU A 129 -13.70 10.15 18.01
C LEU A 129 -13.75 8.94 18.94
N ILE A 130 -12.94 7.93 18.64
CA ILE A 130 -12.77 6.75 19.50
C ILE A 130 -11.60 6.96 20.45
N SER A 131 -11.68 6.40 21.64
CA SER A 131 -10.68 6.52 22.70
C SER A 131 -9.29 6.04 22.26
N LYS A 132 -8.22 6.61 22.84
CA LYS A 132 -6.84 6.17 22.57
C LYS A 132 -6.65 4.69 22.95
N GLU A 133 -7.36 4.27 24.00
CA GLU A 133 -7.41 2.91 24.51
C GLU A 133 -8.03 1.95 23.48
N CYS A 134 -9.17 2.31 22.89
CA CYS A 134 -9.78 1.51 21.83
C CYS A 134 -8.90 1.43 20.58
N GLN A 135 -8.29 2.55 20.16
CA GLN A 135 -7.35 2.55 19.04
C GLN A 135 -6.16 1.63 19.28
N HIS A 136 -5.58 1.68 20.47
CA HIS A 136 -4.47 0.82 20.84
C HIS A 136 -4.88 -0.66 20.86
N LEU A 137 -6.06 -0.97 21.40
CA LEU A 137 -6.59 -2.33 21.39
C LEU A 137 -6.83 -2.84 19.97
N ILE A 138 -7.42 -2.03 19.09
CA ILE A 138 -7.65 -2.38 17.69
C ILE A 138 -6.32 -2.62 16.96
N TYR A 139 -5.34 -1.74 17.15
CA TYR A 139 -4.01 -1.93 16.58
C TYR A 139 -3.38 -3.23 17.07
N LYS A 140 -3.39 -3.49 18.38
CA LYS A 140 -2.86 -4.74 18.96
C LYS A 140 -3.61 -5.96 18.44
N PHE A 141 -4.93 -5.87 18.27
CA PHE A 141 -5.74 -6.93 17.70
C PHE A 141 -5.32 -7.21 16.24
N LYS A 142 -5.26 -6.18 15.39
CA LYS A 142 -4.82 -6.30 13.99
C LYS A 142 -3.37 -6.84 13.89
N TYR A 143 -2.46 -6.39 14.73
CA TYR A 143 -1.08 -6.88 14.80
C TYR A 143 -1.00 -8.34 15.25
N ASN A 144 -1.74 -8.71 16.30
CA ASN A 144 -1.78 -10.10 16.73
C ASN A 144 -2.41 -11.00 15.66
N MET A 145 -3.36 -10.52 14.85
CA MET A 145 -3.88 -11.27 13.70
C MET A 145 -2.80 -11.56 12.65
N THR A 146 -1.84 -10.66 12.40
CA THR A 146 -0.78 -10.92 11.42
C THR A 146 0.26 -11.93 11.92
N LEU A 147 0.35 -12.11 13.24
CA LEU A 147 1.26 -13.04 13.90
C LEU A 147 0.58 -14.32 14.40
N ASP A 148 -0.74 -14.42 14.26
CA ASP A 148 -1.49 -15.56 14.79
C ASP A 148 -1.33 -16.76 13.84
N PRO A 149 -0.74 -17.88 14.32
CA PRO A 149 -0.55 -19.10 13.53
C PRO A 149 -1.84 -19.64 12.89
N HIS A 150 -3.01 -19.32 13.44
CA HIS A 150 -4.29 -19.73 12.88
C HIS A 150 -4.53 -19.15 11.48
N PHE A 151 -4.03 -17.95 11.20
CA PHE A 151 -4.14 -17.36 9.85
C PHE A 151 -3.25 -18.08 8.87
N ASP A 152 -2.03 -18.46 9.26
CA ASP A 152 -1.15 -19.28 8.42
C ASP A 152 -1.77 -20.67 8.19
N ASP A 153 -2.27 -21.33 9.25
CA ASP A 153 -2.93 -22.63 9.13
C ASP A 153 -4.21 -22.56 8.27
N THR A 154 -4.93 -21.45 8.32
CA THR A 154 -6.13 -21.23 7.49
C THR A 154 -5.75 -20.92 6.05
N ALA A 155 -4.71 -20.13 5.81
CA ALA A 155 -4.14 -19.89 4.50
C ALA A 155 -3.69 -21.21 3.85
N GLU A 156 -2.94 -22.05 4.56
CA GLU A 156 -2.49 -23.35 4.06
C GLU A 156 -3.65 -24.28 3.70
N ARG A 157 -4.70 -24.32 4.52
CA ARG A 157 -5.89 -25.15 4.22
C ARG A 157 -6.69 -24.62 3.04
N GLN A 158 -7.02 -23.34 3.03
CA GLN A 158 -7.89 -22.75 2.01
C GLN A 158 -7.18 -22.57 0.66
N CYS A 159 -5.86 -22.35 0.67
CA CYS A 159 -5.03 -22.16 -0.52
C CYS A 159 -4.22 -23.41 -0.91
N SER A 160 -4.61 -24.58 -0.40
CA SER A 160 -3.82 -25.82 -0.54
C SER A 160 -3.51 -26.23 -1.97
N LYS A 161 -4.37 -25.89 -2.96
CA LYS A 161 -4.10 -26.18 -4.38
C LYS A 161 -3.17 -25.14 -5.00
N ASP A 162 -3.44 -23.86 -4.78
CA ASP A 162 -2.63 -22.77 -5.32
C ASP A 162 -1.19 -22.80 -4.78
N LEU A 163 -1.02 -23.13 -3.49
CA LEU A 163 0.30 -23.27 -2.85
C LEU A 163 1.17 -24.40 -3.43
N LYS A 164 0.59 -25.37 -4.16
CA LYS A 164 1.37 -26.39 -4.88
C LYS A 164 2.00 -25.83 -6.15
N VAL A 165 1.38 -24.81 -6.73
CA VAL A 165 1.79 -24.17 -7.99
C VAL A 165 2.73 -23.00 -7.72
N PHE A 166 2.49 -22.25 -6.65
CA PHE A 166 3.27 -21.04 -6.33
C PHE A 166 4.59 -21.38 -5.61
N ASP A 167 5.63 -21.62 -6.40
CA ASP A 167 6.97 -21.94 -5.91
C ASP A 167 7.54 -20.85 -4.98
N GLU A 168 7.23 -19.57 -5.23
CA GLU A 168 7.73 -18.44 -4.44
C GLU A 168 7.19 -18.44 -3.00
N CYS A 169 6.01 -19.03 -2.77
CA CYS A 169 5.41 -19.10 -1.44
C CYS A 169 5.87 -20.32 -0.63
N LYS A 170 6.53 -21.30 -1.26
CA LYS A 170 6.93 -22.56 -0.60
C LYS A 170 7.83 -22.35 0.60
N GLU A 171 8.68 -21.33 0.57
CA GLU A 171 9.59 -21.01 1.67
C GLU A 171 8.85 -20.58 2.95
N TYR A 172 7.58 -20.19 2.86
CA TYR A 172 6.77 -19.70 3.97
C TYR A 172 5.79 -20.74 4.52
N ILE A 173 5.59 -21.86 3.81
CA ILE A 173 4.74 -22.97 4.26
C ILE A 173 5.34 -23.57 5.54
N GLY A 174 4.51 -23.77 6.57
CA GLY A 174 4.92 -24.27 7.87
C GLY A 174 5.63 -23.23 8.77
N LYS A 175 5.95 -22.02 8.26
CA LYS A 175 6.54 -20.93 9.05
C LYS A 175 5.45 -20.09 9.72
N ARG A 176 4.87 -20.66 10.77
CA ARG A 176 3.81 -20.08 11.59
C ARG A 176 4.18 -18.74 12.24
N GLY A 177 3.21 -17.83 12.30
CA GLY A 177 3.26 -16.52 12.93
C GLY A 177 4.18 -15.52 12.22
N SER A 178 4.49 -15.75 10.95
CA SER A 178 5.37 -14.87 10.19
C SER A 178 4.62 -13.80 9.38
N GLY A 179 3.32 -14.01 9.09
CA GLY A 179 2.54 -13.16 8.19
C GLY A 179 3.01 -13.17 6.72
N ARG A 180 4.08 -13.92 6.42
CA ARG A 180 4.75 -13.93 5.10
C ARG A 180 3.99 -14.76 4.09
N LEU A 181 3.36 -15.84 4.53
CA LEU A 181 2.56 -16.70 3.66
C LEU A 181 1.36 -15.94 3.10
N VAL A 182 0.60 -15.25 3.96
CA VAL A 182 -0.55 -14.42 3.56
C VAL A 182 -0.10 -13.28 2.63
N THR A 183 1.04 -12.65 2.91
CA THR A 183 1.60 -11.61 2.04
C THR A 183 1.99 -12.17 0.66
N CYS A 184 2.60 -13.36 0.60
CA CYS A 184 2.96 -13.99 -0.67
C CYS A 184 1.72 -14.37 -1.49
N LEU A 185 0.72 -14.98 -0.84
CA LEU A 185 -0.56 -15.31 -1.48
C LEU A 185 -1.28 -14.06 -1.98
N TYR A 186 -1.16 -12.95 -1.24
CA TYR A 186 -1.69 -11.67 -1.68
C TYR A 186 -1.03 -11.16 -2.97
N ASP A 187 0.30 -11.19 -3.05
CA ASP A 187 1.04 -10.77 -4.25
C ASP A 187 0.60 -11.59 -5.49
N LEU A 188 0.16 -12.84 -5.28
CA LEU A 188 -0.32 -13.75 -6.32
C LEU A 188 -1.86 -13.81 -6.43
N LEU A 189 -2.59 -12.91 -5.75
CA LEU A 189 -4.05 -12.88 -5.73
C LEU A 189 -4.71 -12.91 -7.12
N PRO A 190 -4.16 -12.25 -8.17
CA PRO A 190 -4.71 -12.38 -9.52
C PRO A 190 -4.73 -13.83 -10.03
N ASN A 191 -3.67 -14.59 -9.72
CA ASN A 191 -3.42 -15.95 -10.20
C ASN A 191 -4.08 -17.04 -9.33
N ILE A 192 -4.64 -16.70 -8.17
CA ILE A 192 -5.32 -17.66 -7.28
C ILE A 192 -6.55 -18.26 -7.97
N THR A 193 -6.61 -19.58 -8.08
CA THR A 193 -7.72 -20.28 -8.72
C THR A 193 -8.81 -20.67 -7.72
N GLU A 194 -8.45 -20.99 -6.47
CA GLU A 194 -9.41 -21.40 -5.46
C GLU A 194 -10.24 -20.20 -4.95
N SER A 195 -11.56 -20.32 -5.02
CA SER A 195 -12.49 -19.28 -4.57
C SER A 195 -12.43 -19.05 -3.05
N SER A 196 -12.23 -20.12 -2.26
CA SER A 196 -12.05 -20.05 -0.81
C SER A 196 -10.76 -19.31 -0.46
N CYS A 197 -9.64 -19.65 -1.09
CA CYS A 197 -8.38 -18.94 -0.94
C CYS A 197 -8.51 -17.47 -1.30
N ARG A 198 -9.08 -17.17 -2.47
CA ARG A 198 -9.30 -15.80 -2.95
C ARG A 198 -10.16 -15.00 -1.98
N TYR A 199 -11.22 -15.61 -1.43
CA TYR A 199 -12.07 -14.97 -0.43
C TYR A 199 -11.29 -14.67 0.85
N PHE A 200 -10.56 -15.64 1.39
CA PHE A 200 -9.76 -15.46 2.61
C PHE A 200 -8.70 -14.38 2.46
N ILE A 201 -7.95 -14.38 1.35
CA ILE A 201 -6.93 -13.35 1.09
C ILE A 201 -7.56 -11.97 0.94
N LYS A 202 -8.75 -11.85 0.34
CA LYS A 202 -9.51 -10.58 0.31
C LYS A 202 -10.00 -10.13 1.70
N GLN A 203 -10.39 -11.05 2.58
CA GLN A 203 -10.72 -10.68 3.97
C GLN A 203 -9.48 -10.21 4.74
N MET A 204 -8.33 -10.86 4.51
CA MET A 204 -7.06 -10.43 5.09
C MET A 204 -6.60 -9.07 4.54
N GLN A 205 -6.80 -8.83 3.25
CA GLN A 205 -6.58 -7.55 2.56
C GLN A 205 -7.28 -6.39 3.29
N ALA A 206 -8.57 -6.56 3.59
CA ALA A 206 -9.37 -5.52 4.23
C ALA A 206 -8.87 -5.16 5.65
N VAL A 207 -8.17 -6.05 6.33
CA VAL A 207 -7.74 -5.85 7.72
C VAL A 207 -6.27 -5.42 7.83
N VAL A 208 -5.38 -6.09 7.09
CA VAL A 208 -3.92 -5.99 7.29
C VAL A 208 -3.29 -4.99 6.33
N PHE A 209 -3.67 -5.03 5.05
CA PHE A 209 -2.96 -4.30 3.99
C PHE A 209 -3.34 -2.82 3.89
N ASN A 210 -4.35 -2.44 4.67
CA ASN A 210 -4.80 -1.07 4.87
C ASN A 210 -3.94 -0.30 5.89
N ASP A 211 -3.14 -1.00 6.69
CA ASP A 211 -2.26 -0.40 7.69
C ASP A 211 -0.81 -0.82 7.45
N TRP A 212 -0.04 0.05 6.80
CA TRP A 212 1.36 -0.20 6.48
C TRP A 212 2.21 -0.57 7.71
N ARG A 213 1.81 -0.17 8.93
CA ARG A 213 2.53 -0.50 10.18
C ARG A 213 2.53 -2.00 10.46
N LEU A 214 1.55 -2.72 9.93
CA LEU A 214 1.42 -4.15 10.08
C LEU A 214 2.25 -4.92 9.04
N MET A 215 2.83 -4.21 8.07
CA MET A 215 3.71 -4.78 7.05
C MET A 215 5.16 -4.70 7.54
N GLU A 216 5.64 -5.77 8.20
CA GLU A 216 6.98 -5.86 8.82
C GLU A 216 8.09 -5.36 7.88
N TYR A 217 8.07 -5.80 6.61
CA TYR A 217 9.05 -5.40 5.60
C TYR A 217 9.04 -3.92 5.28
N PHE A 218 7.85 -3.31 5.18
CA PHE A 218 7.72 -1.88 4.92
C PHE A 218 8.31 -1.09 6.08
N ALA A 219 7.89 -1.39 7.32
CA ALA A 219 8.36 -0.70 8.51
C ALA A 219 9.89 -0.78 8.61
N TYR A 220 10.46 -1.97 8.44
CA TYR A 220 11.91 -2.18 8.48
C TYR A 220 12.64 -1.42 7.37
N ALA A 221 12.20 -1.53 6.12
CA ALA A 221 12.87 -0.93 4.97
C ALA A 221 12.78 0.60 4.95
N CYS A 222 11.68 1.17 5.45
CA CYS A 222 11.41 2.60 5.40
C CYS A 222 11.73 3.38 6.68
N MET A 223 12.05 2.72 7.80
CA MET A 223 12.24 3.39 9.10
C MET A 223 13.26 4.55 9.04
N ASN A 224 14.41 4.33 8.41
CA ASN A 224 15.45 5.37 8.29
C ASN A 224 15.00 6.52 7.40
N ASP A 225 14.35 6.22 6.28
CA ASP A 225 13.84 7.24 5.36
C ASP A 225 12.70 8.05 5.99
N MET A 226 11.84 7.42 6.80
CA MET A 226 10.81 8.10 7.57
C MET A 226 11.39 9.13 8.52
N LYS A 227 12.47 8.78 9.24
CA LYS A 227 13.16 9.69 10.16
C LYS A 227 13.86 10.81 9.39
N ASN A 228 14.65 10.46 8.38
CA ASN A 228 15.48 11.42 7.64
C ASN A 228 14.67 12.40 6.79
N LEU A 229 13.50 11.97 6.29
CA LEU A 229 12.61 12.80 5.48
C LEU A 229 11.45 13.36 6.30
N GLU A 230 11.45 13.18 7.62
CA GLU A 230 10.42 13.67 8.54
C GLU A 230 9.00 13.25 8.11
N CYS A 231 8.88 12.04 7.57
CA CYS A 231 7.61 11.47 7.12
C CYS A 231 6.85 10.76 8.24
N GLY A 232 7.39 10.74 9.46
CA GLY A 232 6.70 10.29 10.67
C GLY A 232 7.00 11.23 11.83
N ARG A 233 5.96 11.59 12.60
CA ARG A 233 6.11 12.11 13.97
C ARG A 233 5.78 10.95 14.91
N LEU A 234 6.78 10.44 15.61
CA LEU A 234 6.57 9.43 16.67
C LEU A 234 6.46 10.06 18.06
N ASP A 235 6.79 11.35 18.20
CA ASP A 235 6.84 12.02 19.48
C ASP A 235 6.07 13.34 19.36
N ASP A 236 4.83 13.37 19.84
CA ASP A 236 4.23 14.58 20.40
C ASP A 236 3.04 14.17 21.27
N GLU A 237 3.31 13.92 22.55
CA GLU A 237 2.28 13.68 23.57
C GLU A 237 1.37 14.92 23.80
N ASN A 238 1.73 16.08 23.24
CA ASN A 238 1.10 17.38 23.56
C ASN A 238 0.40 18.10 22.41
N GLU A 239 0.22 17.47 21.25
CA GLU A 239 -0.55 18.11 20.18
C GLU A 239 -1.47 17.09 19.51
N ALA A 240 -2.76 17.40 19.47
CA ALA A 240 -3.78 16.62 18.78
C ALA A 240 -3.57 16.72 17.25
N ILE A 241 -2.40 16.32 16.75
CA ILE A 241 -2.09 16.27 15.34
C ILE A 241 -2.43 14.86 14.84
N PRO A 242 -3.50 14.73 14.05
CA PRO A 242 -4.08 13.45 13.72
C PRO A 242 -3.10 12.62 12.88
N HIS A 243 -2.83 11.38 13.29
CA HIS A 243 -2.31 10.36 12.39
C HIS A 243 -3.38 10.07 11.33
N LYS A 244 -3.47 10.92 10.30
CA LYS A 244 -4.32 10.64 9.14
C LYS A 244 -3.89 9.28 8.57
N PRO A 245 -4.79 8.29 8.46
CA PRO A 245 -4.39 6.99 7.96
C PRO A 245 -3.79 7.12 6.54
N GLY A 246 -2.67 6.46 6.30
CA GLY A 246 -1.91 6.61 5.05
C GLY A 246 -1.02 7.86 4.95
N ALA A 247 -0.94 8.73 5.96
CA ALA A 247 -0.10 9.95 5.90
C ALA A 247 1.39 9.68 5.68
N VAL A 248 1.95 8.70 6.41
CA VAL A 248 3.36 8.31 6.28
C VAL A 248 3.65 7.85 4.85
N VAL A 249 2.81 6.95 4.32
CA VAL A 249 2.91 6.45 2.95
C VAL A 249 2.78 7.60 1.95
N SER A 250 1.79 8.49 2.13
CA SER A 250 1.62 9.66 1.26
C SER A 250 2.86 10.56 1.23
N CYS A 251 3.48 10.81 2.40
CA CYS A 251 4.71 11.60 2.50
C CYS A 251 5.89 10.92 1.79
N LEU A 252 6.13 9.63 2.07
CA LEU A 252 7.21 8.87 1.45
C LEU A 252 7.03 8.77 -0.07
N SER A 253 5.81 8.51 -0.55
CA SER A 253 5.49 8.47 -1.98
C SER A 253 5.78 9.80 -2.68
N GLN A 254 5.49 10.94 -2.06
CA GLN A 254 5.80 12.26 -2.65
C GLN A 254 7.31 12.52 -2.74
N LYS A 255 8.10 11.83 -1.91
CA LYS A 255 9.57 11.95 -1.85
C LYS A 255 10.27 10.71 -2.41
N TYR A 256 9.60 9.90 -3.24
CA TYR A 256 10.10 8.57 -3.65
C TYR A 256 11.50 8.58 -4.28
N THR A 257 11.87 9.67 -4.95
CA THR A 257 13.20 9.88 -5.56
C THR A 257 14.33 10.03 -4.53
N LYS A 258 14.00 10.49 -3.31
CA LYS A 258 14.93 10.67 -2.18
C LYS A 258 15.00 9.45 -1.26
N LEU A 259 14.14 8.45 -1.47
CA LEU A 259 14.14 7.23 -0.67
C LEU A 259 15.33 6.35 -1.02
N SER A 260 15.79 5.58 -0.02
CA SER A 260 16.68 4.45 -0.23
C SER A 260 16.06 3.46 -1.22
N SER A 261 16.90 2.66 -1.89
CA SER A 261 16.41 1.65 -2.84
C SER A 261 15.50 0.62 -2.17
N GLN A 262 15.73 0.31 -0.89
CA GLN A 262 14.93 -0.63 -0.11
C GLN A 262 13.53 -0.05 0.19
N CYS A 263 13.43 1.14 0.77
CA CYS A 263 12.13 1.75 1.04
C CYS A 263 11.36 2.07 -0.24
N ARG A 264 12.05 2.54 -1.28
CA ARG A 264 11.43 2.81 -2.58
C ARG A 264 10.72 1.57 -3.11
N ARG A 265 11.38 0.39 -3.08
CA ARG A 265 10.75 -0.87 -3.49
C ARG A 265 9.50 -1.20 -2.67
N GLU A 266 9.55 -1.07 -1.35
CA GLU A 266 8.37 -1.33 -0.50
C GLU A 266 7.25 -0.31 -0.73
N ILE A 267 7.55 0.94 -1.08
CA ILE A 267 6.54 1.94 -1.48
C ILE A 267 5.87 1.53 -2.80
N PHE A 268 6.63 1.10 -3.81
CA PHE A 268 6.06 0.62 -5.08
C PHE A 268 5.25 -0.65 -4.87
N ARG A 269 5.76 -1.59 -4.07
CA ARG A 269 5.03 -2.80 -3.71
C ARG A 269 3.72 -2.48 -2.99
N LEU A 270 3.75 -1.63 -1.97
CA LEU A 270 2.53 -1.19 -1.28
C LEU A 270 1.57 -0.50 -2.24
N ALA A 271 2.08 0.36 -3.13
CA ALA A 271 1.27 0.99 -4.14
C ALA A 271 0.61 -0.06 -5.04
N GLU A 272 1.34 -1.06 -5.53
CA GLU A 272 0.83 -2.15 -6.37
C GLU A 272 -0.29 -2.90 -5.67
N MET A 273 -0.06 -3.28 -4.41
CA MET A 273 -1.06 -3.92 -3.57
C MET A 273 -2.34 -3.07 -3.46
N GLN A 274 -2.21 -1.75 -3.37
CA GLN A 274 -3.35 -0.84 -3.25
C GLN A 274 -4.00 -0.46 -4.59
N SER A 275 -3.42 -0.85 -5.73
CA SER A 275 -3.91 -0.43 -7.05
C SER A 275 -5.27 -1.01 -7.44
N ASP A 276 -5.63 -2.17 -6.87
CA ASP A 276 -6.84 -2.91 -7.27
C ASP A 276 -8.12 -2.17 -6.87
N ASP A 277 -8.17 -1.64 -5.66
CA ASP A 277 -9.35 -0.99 -5.11
C ASP A 277 -8.92 0.28 -4.36
N TYR A 278 -9.57 1.41 -4.66
CA TYR A 278 -9.22 2.70 -4.09
C TYR A 278 -9.41 2.74 -2.56
N HIS A 279 -10.26 1.87 -1.98
CA HIS A 279 -10.41 1.71 -0.53
C HIS A 279 -9.11 1.29 0.17
N LEU A 280 -8.19 0.67 -0.58
CA LEU A 280 -6.93 0.15 -0.05
C LEU A 280 -5.85 1.22 0.07
N ASP A 281 -5.85 2.19 -0.85
CA ASP A 281 -5.00 3.38 -0.74
C ASP A 281 -5.69 4.37 0.21
N ARG A 282 -5.42 4.23 1.51
CA ARG A 282 -6.07 5.05 2.54
C ARG A 282 -5.94 6.55 2.29
N ALA A 283 -4.76 7.01 1.86
CA ALA A 283 -4.56 8.44 1.59
C ALA A 283 -5.49 8.91 0.45
N LEU A 284 -5.63 8.11 -0.61
CA LEU A 284 -6.55 8.39 -1.72
C LEU A 284 -8.02 8.29 -1.29
N TYR A 285 -8.42 7.21 -0.62
CA TYR A 285 -9.79 6.98 -0.14
C TYR A 285 -10.30 8.16 0.67
N TYR A 286 -9.56 8.55 1.71
CA TYR A 286 -9.95 9.64 2.60
C TYR A 286 -10.01 10.99 1.91
N ALA A 287 -9.11 11.24 0.97
CA ALA A 287 -9.12 12.50 0.24
C ALA A 287 -10.24 12.58 -0.80
N CYS A 288 -10.68 11.44 -1.34
CA CYS A 288 -11.52 11.37 -2.54
C CYS A 288 -12.91 10.79 -2.36
N ARG A 289 -13.32 10.24 -1.21
CA ARG A 289 -14.63 9.58 -1.06
C ARG A 289 -15.83 10.44 -1.48
N ASP A 290 -15.88 11.71 -1.08
CA ASP A 290 -16.99 12.60 -1.40
C ASP A 290 -16.95 13.02 -2.88
N ASP A 291 -15.73 13.16 -3.42
CA ASP A 291 -15.52 13.38 -4.85
C ASP A 291 -15.91 12.14 -5.67
N ARG A 292 -15.69 10.92 -5.15
CA ARG A 292 -16.10 9.65 -5.76
C ARG A 292 -17.61 9.57 -5.86
N GLU A 293 -18.35 9.91 -4.79
CA GLU A 293 -19.82 9.90 -4.83
C GLU A 293 -20.38 10.93 -5.83
N ARG A 294 -19.73 12.09 -5.95
CA ARG A 294 -20.22 13.17 -6.81
C ARG A 294 -19.82 13.03 -8.28
N LEU A 295 -18.62 12.51 -8.56
CA LEU A 295 -18.01 12.50 -9.89
C LEU A 295 -17.95 11.10 -10.52
N CYS A 296 -18.00 10.04 -9.69
CA CYS A 296 -17.75 8.66 -10.09
C CYS A 296 -18.78 7.68 -9.49
N GLU A 297 -19.99 8.15 -9.16
CA GLU A 297 -21.04 7.37 -8.46
C GLU A 297 -21.29 6.00 -9.10
N GLN A 298 -21.42 6.00 -10.44
CA GLN A 298 -21.78 4.85 -11.27
C GLN A 298 -20.60 3.89 -11.51
N VAL A 299 -19.41 4.20 -11.00
CA VAL A 299 -18.21 3.38 -11.18
C VAL A 299 -18.08 2.38 -10.03
N SER A 300 -18.07 1.10 -10.37
CA SER A 300 -17.89 0.01 -9.42
C SER A 300 -16.42 -0.14 -9.01
N SER A 301 -16.20 -0.42 -7.71
CA SER A 301 -14.88 -0.68 -7.11
C SER A 301 -14.19 -1.92 -7.71
N GLY A 302 -12.88 -2.03 -7.48
CA GLY A 302 -12.04 -3.09 -8.03
C GLY A 302 -11.47 -2.78 -9.42
N ASN A 303 -10.44 -3.53 -9.81
CA ASN A 303 -9.73 -3.38 -11.09
C ASN A 303 -9.22 -1.94 -11.36
N GLY A 304 -8.98 -1.14 -10.33
CA GLY A 304 -8.50 0.25 -10.46
C GLY A 304 -9.49 1.24 -11.10
N ARG A 305 -10.74 0.84 -11.36
CA ARG A 305 -11.72 1.66 -12.11
C ARG A 305 -12.04 2.99 -11.45
N ILE A 306 -12.21 3.00 -10.12
CA ILE A 306 -12.51 4.23 -9.38
C ILE A 306 -11.34 5.21 -9.46
N TYR A 307 -10.10 4.74 -9.26
CA TYR A 307 -8.92 5.59 -9.43
C TYR A 307 -8.85 6.15 -10.84
N ARG A 308 -9.12 5.33 -11.86
CA ARG A 308 -9.15 5.79 -13.26
C ARG A 308 -10.17 6.92 -13.47
N CYS A 309 -11.39 6.75 -12.96
CA CYS A 309 -12.40 7.79 -13.03
C CYS A 309 -11.95 9.09 -12.33
N LEU A 310 -11.43 8.99 -11.10
CA LEU A 310 -10.89 10.14 -10.36
C LEU A 310 -9.73 10.80 -11.11
N TYR A 311 -8.87 10.01 -11.75
CA TYR A 311 -7.79 10.50 -12.59
C TYR A 311 -8.31 11.29 -13.80
N ASP A 312 -9.32 10.78 -14.50
CA ASP A 312 -9.91 11.45 -15.66
C ASP A 312 -10.64 12.74 -15.24
N GLN A 313 -11.16 12.79 -14.00
CA GLN A 313 -11.79 13.97 -13.41
C GLN A 313 -10.81 14.94 -12.72
N LYS A 314 -9.49 14.70 -12.76
CA LYS A 314 -8.50 15.46 -11.98
C LYS A 314 -8.40 16.96 -12.28
N PHE A 315 -9.01 17.43 -13.37
CA PHE A 315 -9.09 18.85 -13.74
C PHE A 315 -10.49 19.44 -13.57
N ASN A 316 -11.47 18.64 -13.17
CA ASN A 316 -12.83 19.10 -12.89
C ASN A 316 -12.82 20.12 -11.73
N SER A 317 -13.55 21.23 -11.87
CA SER A 317 -13.62 22.28 -10.84
C SER A 317 -14.31 21.81 -9.56
N MET A 318 -15.18 20.82 -9.64
CA MET A 318 -15.88 20.24 -8.50
C MET A 318 -14.98 19.34 -7.65
N MET A 319 -13.85 18.86 -8.18
CA MET A 319 -12.94 18.00 -7.41
C MET A 319 -12.22 18.79 -6.32
N SER A 320 -12.27 18.28 -5.09
CA SER A 320 -11.61 18.93 -3.96
C SER A 320 -10.07 19.02 -4.16
N PRO A 321 -9.41 20.05 -3.62
CA PRO A 321 -7.95 20.15 -3.66
C PRO A 321 -7.26 18.96 -2.99
N ALA A 322 -7.87 18.42 -1.94
CA ALA A 322 -7.35 17.25 -1.22
C ALA A 322 -7.34 16.01 -2.11
N CYS A 323 -8.47 15.67 -2.75
CA CYS A 323 -8.53 14.54 -3.67
C CYS A 323 -7.56 14.71 -4.83
N ARG A 324 -7.52 15.91 -5.44
CA ARG A 324 -6.64 16.20 -6.56
C ARG A 324 -5.17 15.98 -6.23
N LYS A 325 -4.75 16.35 -5.01
CA LYS A 325 -3.39 16.11 -4.52
C LYS A 325 -3.07 14.62 -4.46
N GLU A 326 -3.97 13.81 -3.92
CA GLU A 326 -3.74 12.36 -3.76
C GLU A 326 -3.85 11.60 -5.09
N VAL A 327 -4.74 12.03 -5.99
CA VAL A 327 -4.75 11.56 -7.39
C VAL A 327 -3.42 11.87 -8.07
N HIS A 328 -2.87 13.07 -7.88
CA HIS A 328 -1.56 13.44 -8.44
C HIS A 328 -0.39 12.67 -7.81
N ARG A 329 -0.42 12.44 -6.49
CA ARG A 329 0.56 11.58 -5.81
C ARG A 329 0.56 10.19 -6.44
N ARG A 330 -0.62 9.61 -6.60
CA ARG A 330 -0.78 8.28 -7.19
C ARG A 330 -0.32 8.26 -8.65
N GLN A 331 -0.68 9.27 -9.44
CA GLN A 331 -0.20 9.44 -10.81
C GLN A 331 1.34 9.44 -10.86
N SER A 332 2.00 10.14 -9.94
CA SER A 332 3.47 10.23 -9.90
C SER A 332 4.13 8.86 -9.71
N LEU A 333 3.52 7.98 -8.92
CA LEU A 333 3.98 6.60 -8.76
C LEU A 333 3.73 5.77 -10.03
N VAL A 334 2.54 5.87 -10.64
CA VAL A 334 2.20 5.15 -11.88
C VAL A 334 3.13 5.53 -13.03
N VAL A 335 3.50 6.81 -13.14
CA VAL A 335 4.47 7.27 -14.15
C VAL A 335 5.86 6.68 -13.89
N ALA A 336 6.23 6.47 -12.62
CA ALA A 336 7.51 5.88 -12.26
C ALA A 336 7.54 4.35 -12.43
N ASP A 337 6.39 3.67 -12.29
CA ASP A 337 6.23 2.24 -12.53
C ASP A 337 4.85 1.92 -13.14
N VAL A 338 4.86 1.56 -14.42
CA VAL A 338 3.64 1.28 -15.20
C VAL A 338 2.87 0.07 -14.67
N LYS A 339 3.49 -0.83 -13.89
CA LYS A 339 2.79 -1.96 -13.25
C LYS A 339 1.68 -1.51 -12.30
N LEU A 340 1.77 -0.28 -11.80
CA LEU A 340 0.76 0.30 -10.93
C LEU A 340 -0.53 0.70 -11.66
N ASP A 341 -0.55 0.70 -12.99
CA ASP A 341 -1.76 0.90 -13.78
C ASP A 341 -2.51 -0.45 -13.96
N VAL A 342 -3.41 -0.75 -13.02
CA VAL A 342 -4.18 -2.00 -13.01
C VAL A 342 -5.06 -2.18 -14.26
N PRO A 343 -5.81 -1.17 -14.74
CA PRO A 343 -6.51 -1.27 -16.02
C PRO A 343 -5.58 -1.70 -17.17
N LEU A 344 -4.44 -1.02 -17.34
CA LEU A 344 -3.50 -1.35 -18.42
C LEU A 344 -2.90 -2.75 -18.27
N THR A 345 -2.54 -3.15 -17.04
CA THR A 345 -1.88 -4.45 -16.80
C THR A 345 -2.80 -5.65 -16.96
N ARG A 346 -4.11 -5.49 -16.74
CA ARG A 346 -5.10 -6.57 -16.86
C ARG A 346 -5.74 -6.67 -18.24
N GLU A 347 -5.95 -5.55 -18.93
CA GLU A 347 -6.52 -5.57 -20.29
C GLU A 347 -5.54 -6.13 -21.33
N HIS A 348 -4.25 -5.92 -21.13
CA HIS A 348 -3.22 -6.36 -22.07
C HIS A 348 -2.43 -7.58 -21.62
N GLY A 349 -2.83 -8.24 -20.52
CA GLY A 349 -2.22 -9.45 -19.98
C GLY A 349 -0.73 -9.55 -20.28
N TRP A 350 0.13 -8.93 -19.46
CA TRP A 350 1.59 -8.95 -19.62
C TRP A 350 2.15 -10.38 -19.63
N VAL A 351 2.00 -11.02 -20.78
CA VAL A 351 2.51 -12.28 -21.25
C VAL A 351 2.94 -11.91 -22.67
N GLU A 352 4.24 -11.96 -22.94
CA GLU A 352 4.89 -11.70 -24.24
C GLU A 352 5.31 -10.25 -24.58
N CYS A 353 6.04 -9.57 -23.69
CA CYS A 353 6.98 -8.51 -24.13
C CYS A 353 8.26 -8.48 -23.26
N LEU A 354 8.87 -9.65 -23.05
CA LEU A 354 10.29 -9.88 -22.75
C LEU A 354 10.67 -11.19 -23.43
#